data_AF-A0A6B3G5M7-F1
#
_entry.id   AF-A0A6B3G5M7-F1
#
_cell.length_a   1.000
_cell.length_b   1.000
_cell.length_c   1.000
_cell.angle_alpha   90.00
_cell.angle_beta   90.00
_cell.angle_gamma   90.00
#
_symmetry.space_group_name_H-M   'P 1'
#
loop_
_entity.id
_entity.type
_entity.pdbx_description
1 polymer ?
#
loop_
_entity_poly.entity_id
_entity_poly.type
_entity_poly.pdbx_seq_one_letter_code
_entity_poly.pdbx_strand_id
1 'polypeptide(L)'
;MAAAERLFAEQGLSAVSNRQIAEAAGQGNVTAVSYHFGTRNDLVRALMTRHGEHVELIRARHVAAAASAPDVTTWVGCLVRPVT
;
A
#
# COMPACT_ATOMS: atom_id res chain seq x y z
N MET A 1 -0.85 4.16 -10.19
CA MET A 1 -0.37 3.67 -8.87
C MET A 1 0.64 2.55 -8.99
N ALA A 2 0.40 1.48 -9.77
CA ALA A 2 1.34 0.35 -9.88
C ALA A 2 2.79 0.74 -10.25
N ALA A 3 2.99 1.72 -11.15
CA ALA A 3 4.32 2.23 -11.48
C ALA A 3 5.04 2.86 -10.26
N ALA A 4 4.33 3.69 -9.48
CA ALA A 4 4.87 4.31 -8.28
C ALA A 4 5.20 3.27 -7.20
N GLU A 5 4.29 2.32 -6.98
CA GLU A 5 4.45 1.21 -6.05
C GLU A 5 5.71 0.40 -6.35
N ARG A 6 5.86 -0.05 -7.60
CA ARG A 6 7.04 -0.79 -8.06
C ARG A 6 8.33 0.01 -7.88
N LEU A 7 8.36 1.26 -8.35
CA LEU A 7 9.55 2.10 -8.24
C LEU A 7 9.95 2.34 -6.77
N PHE A 8 8.99 2.62 -5.89
CA PHE A 8 9.27 2.79 -4.47
C PHE A 8 9.77 1.49 -3.81
N ALA A 9 9.23 0.34 -4.19
CA ALA A 9 9.66 -0.96 -3.67
C ALA A 9 11.08 -1.33 -4.13
N GLU A 10 11.42 -1.04 -5.38
CA GLU A 10 12.72 -1.40 -5.97
C GLU A 10 13.85 -0.42 -5.64
N GLN A 11 13.53 0.88 -5.55
CA GLN A 11 14.55 1.95 -5.50
C GLN A 11 14.48 2.77 -4.20
N GLY A 12 13.46 2.55 -3.38
CA GLY A 12 13.21 3.31 -2.17
C GLY A 12 12.54 4.66 -2.44
N LEU A 13 11.97 5.23 -1.37
CA LEU A 13 11.23 6.50 -1.47
C LEU A 13 12.16 7.64 -1.95
N SER A 14 13.29 7.86 -1.29
CA SER A 14 14.14 9.03 -1.55
C SER A 14 14.71 9.10 -2.98
N ALA A 15 14.84 7.97 -3.69
CA ALA A 15 15.44 7.91 -5.01
C ALA A 15 14.46 8.13 -6.18
N VAL A 16 13.14 8.10 -5.91
CA VAL A 16 12.11 8.09 -6.97
C VAL A 16 11.42 9.45 -7.05
N SER A 17 11.42 10.09 -8.21
CA SER A 17 10.75 11.36 -8.49
C SER A 17 9.38 11.19 -9.17
N ASN A 18 8.53 12.23 -9.11
CA ASN A 18 7.25 12.25 -9.83
C ASN A 18 7.43 12.12 -11.36
N ARG A 19 8.56 12.60 -11.89
CA ARG A 19 8.91 12.43 -13.29
C ARG A 19 9.14 10.97 -13.65
N GLN A 20 9.98 10.26 -12.89
CA GLN A 20 10.21 8.82 -13.09
C GLN A 20 8.91 8.02 -12.98
N ILE A 21 8.02 8.40 -12.05
CA ILE A 21 6.71 7.77 -11.91
C ILE A 21 5.82 8.04 -13.13
N ALA A 22 5.77 9.27 -13.64
CA ALA A 22 4.99 9.62 -14.83
C ALA A 22 5.50 8.88 -16.06
N GLU A 23 6.83 8.86 -16.28
CA GLU A 23 7.47 8.14 -17.38
C GLU A 23 7.19 6.63 -17.30
N ALA A 24 7.38 6.02 -16.12
CA ALA A 24 7.09 4.59 -15.92
C ALA A 24 5.60 4.25 -16.01
N ALA A 25 4.71 5.23 -15.85
CA ALA A 25 3.27 5.10 -16.06
C ALA A 25 2.84 5.39 -17.51
N GLY A 26 3.79 5.64 -18.42
CA GLY A 26 3.51 5.99 -19.82
C GLY A 26 2.84 7.36 -19.98
N GLN A 27 2.93 8.22 -18.97
CA GLN A 27 2.35 9.57 -18.98
C GLN A 27 3.39 10.55 -19.51
N GLY A 28 3.12 11.17 -20.65
CA GLY A 28 3.96 12.24 -21.21
C GLY A 28 3.93 13.54 -20.41
N ASN A 29 3.00 13.67 -19.45
CA ASN A 29 2.84 14.84 -18.60
C ASN A 29 3.26 14.54 -17.15
N VAL A 30 4.39 15.11 -16.74
CA VAL A 30 4.94 14.98 -15.37
C VAL A 30 3.99 15.55 -14.30
N THR A 31 3.10 16.48 -14.66
CA THR A 31 2.14 17.04 -13.71
C THR A 31 0.99 16.08 -13.40
N ALA A 32 0.78 15.02 -14.19
CA ALA A 32 -0.31 14.06 -13.95
C ALA A 32 -0.22 13.42 -12.55
N VAL A 33 1.00 13.11 -12.07
CA VAL A 33 1.20 12.54 -10.73
C VAL A 33 0.79 13.54 -9.66
N SER A 34 1.27 14.79 -9.75
CA SER A 34 0.91 15.85 -8.80
C SER A 34 -0.56 16.26 -8.90
N TYR A 35 -1.19 16.15 -10.07
CA TYR A 35 -2.61 16.44 -10.26
C TYR A 35 -3.49 15.39 -9.56
N HIS A 36 -3.17 14.10 -9.70
CA HIS A 36 -3.96 13.03 -9.13
C HIS A 36 -3.74 12.84 -7.62
N PHE A 37 -2.52 13.09 -7.15
CA PHE A 37 -2.16 12.79 -5.77
C PHE A 37 -1.84 14.04 -4.94
N GLY A 38 -1.65 15.20 -5.55
CA GLY A 38 -1.18 16.39 -4.83
C GLY A 38 0.29 16.25 -4.49
N THR A 39 0.60 15.87 -3.25
CA THR A 39 1.99 15.75 -2.79
C THR A 39 2.52 14.32 -2.88
N ARG A 40 3.84 14.20 -2.74
CA ARG A 40 4.50 12.91 -2.57
C ARG A 40 3.93 12.13 -1.38
N ASN A 41 3.71 12.80 -0.24
CA ASN A 41 3.20 12.14 0.96
C ASN A 41 1.78 11.62 0.76
N ASP A 42 0.97 12.33 -0.03
CA ASP A 42 -0.38 11.90 -0.37
C ASP A 42 -0.37 10.69 -1.32
N LEU A 43 0.54 10.66 -2.29
CA LEU A 43 0.76 9.46 -3.12
C LEU A 43 1.15 8.25 -2.26
N VAL A 44 2.10 8.42 -1.33
CA VAL A 44 2.52 7.36 -0.41
C VAL A 44 1.35 6.92 0.46
N ARG A 45 0.58 7.86 1.01
CA ARG A 45 -0.63 7.57 1.79
C ARG A 45 -1.64 6.77 0.98
N ALA A 46 -1.92 7.16 -0.26
CA ALA A 46 -2.86 6.46 -1.13
C ALA A 46 -2.39 5.01 -1.41
N LEU A 47 -1.10 4.80 -1.62
CA LEU A 47 -0.53 3.46 -1.78
C LEU A 47 -0.69 2.62 -0.50
N MET A 48 -0.37 3.20 0.67
CA MET A 48 -0.50 2.51 1.96
C MET A 48 -1.96 2.19 2.29
N THR A 49 -2.89 3.09 2.01
CA THR A 49 -4.33 2.85 2.18
C THR A 49 -4.78 1.69 1.31
N ARG A 50 -4.45 1.70 0.01
CA ARG A 50 -4.81 0.62 -0.91
C ARG A 50 -4.22 -0.73 -0.49
N HIS A 51 -2.96 -0.75 -0.04
CA HIS A 51 -2.35 -1.98 0.47
C HIS A 51 -3.03 -2.44 1.76
N GLY A 52 -3.32 -1.51 2.66
CA GLY A 52 -4.03 -1.75 3.91
C GLY A 52 -5.42 -2.35 3.70
N GLU A 53 -6.17 -1.91 2.70
CA GLU A 53 -7.49 -2.48 2.36
C GLU A 53 -7.41 -3.99 2.06
N HIS A 54 -6.37 -4.42 1.35
CA HIS A 54 -6.16 -5.84 1.06
C HIS A 54 -5.80 -6.64 2.32
N VAL A 55 -4.91 -6.08 3.13
CA VAL A 55 -4.50 -6.65 4.44
C VAL A 55 -5.71 -6.78 5.37
N GLU A 56 -6.56 -5.76 5.44
CA GLU A 56 -7.77 -5.78 6.26
C GLU A 56 -8.80 -6.81 5.79
N LEU A 57 -8.93 -7.01 4.48
CA LEU A 57 -9.80 -8.06 3.94
C LEU A 57 -9.34 -9.47 4.37
N ILE A 58 -8.03 -9.71 4.39
CA ILE A 58 -7.46 -10.98 4.88
C ILE A 58 -7.62 -11.08 6.41
N ARG A 59 -7.32 -9.99 7.15
CA ARG A 59 -7.52 -9.91 8.60
C ARG A 59 -8.94 -10.26 9.01
N ALA A 60 -9.94 -9.69 8.33
CA ALA A 60 -11.35 -9.94 8.60
C ALA A 60 -11.71 -11.43 8.48
N ARG A 61 -11.11 -12.15 7.51
CA ARG A 61 -11.28 -13.60 7.37
C ARG A 61 -10.67 -14.38 8.55
N HIS A 62 -9.49 -13.98 9.02
CA HIS A 62 -8.87 -14.60 10.21
C HIS A 62 -9.70 -14.36 11.47
N VAL A 63 -10.21 -13.15 11.66
CA VAL A 63 -11.07 -12.80 12.79
C VAL A 63 -12.37 -13.60 12.75
N ALA A 64 -13.00 -13.72 11.57
CA ALA A 64 -14.23 -14.49 11.41
C ALA A 64 -14.04 -16.00 11.65
N ALA A 65 -12.83 -16.52 11.43
CA ALA A 65 -12.48 -17.93 11.67
C ALA A 65 -12.03 -18.21 13.12
N ALA A 66 -11.84 -17.18 13.94
CA ALA A 66 -11.39 -17.35 15.32
C ALA A 66 -12.51 -17.95 16.21
N ALA A 67 -12.11 -18.72 17.23
CA ALA A 67 -13.04 -19.26 18.21
C ALA A 67 -13.73 -18.13 19.01
N SER A 68 -14.86 -18.43 19.64
CA SER A 68 -15.66 -17.45 20.40
C SER A 68 -14.94 -16.84 21.61
N ALA A 69 -13.89 -17.48 22.12
CA ALA A 69 -13.02 -16.97 23.18
C ALA A 69 -11.54 -17.20 22.80
N PRO A 70 -10.99 -16.40 21.87
CA PRO A 70 -9.63 -16.59 21.38
C PRO A 70 -8.58 -16.09 22.39
N ASP A 71 -7.45 -16.77 22.45
CA ASP A 71 -6.30 -16.34 23.24
C ASP A 71 -5.55 -15.17 22.56
N VAL A 72 -4.58 -14.58 23.28
CA VAL A 72 -3.78 -13.47 22.76
C VAL A 72 -3.02 -13.86 21.49
N THR A 73 -2.51 -15.09 21.42
CA THR A 73 -1.79 -15.61 20.26
C THR A 73 -2.67 -15.61 19.01
N THR A 74 -3.94 -15.95 19.14
CA THR A 74 -4.91 -15.94 18.04
C THR A 74 -5.16 -14.51 17.54
N TRP A 75 -5.30 -13.53 18.44
CA TRP A 75 -5.44 -12.12 18.07
C TRP A 75 -4.20 -11.56 17.39
N VAL A 76 -3.00 -11.85 17.92
CA VAL A 76 -1.73 -11.47 17.30
C VAL A 76 -1.61 -12.11 15.91
N GLY A 77 -2.02 -13.38 15.76
CA GLY A 77 -2.07 -14.07 14.48
C GLY A 77 -2.96 -13.36 13.45
N CYS A 78 -4.13 -12.88 13.86
CA CYS A 78 -5.00 -12.05 13.02
C CYS A 78 -4.31 -10.74 12.62
N LEU A 79 -3.45 -10.18 13.49
CA LEU A 79 -2.74 -8.94 13.21
C LEU A 79 -1.58 -9.10 12.21
N VAL A 80 -0.78 -10.16 12.37
CA VAL A 80 0.52 -10.30 11.68
C VAL A 80 0.48 -11.17 10.42
N ARG A 81 -0.38 -12.18 10.33
CA ARG A 81 -0.43 -13.07 9.15
C ARG A 81 -0.92 -12.40 7.86
N PRO A 82 -1.83 -11.41 7.91
CA PRO A 82 -2.29 -10.74 6.68
C PRO A 82 -1.23 -9.92 5.93
N VAL A 83 -0.08 -9.62 6.55
CA VAL A 83 0.99 -8.78 5.99
C VAL A 83 2.22 -9.59 5.53
N THR A 84 2.22 -10.91 5.74
CA THR A 84 3.33 -11.83 5.41
C THR A 84 2.89 -12.81 4.34
#